data_AF-A0A9P9RJT9-F1
#
_entry.id   AF-A0A9P9RJT9-F1
#
_cell.length_a   1.000
_cell.length_b   1.000
_cell.length_c   1.000
_cell.angle_alpha   90.00
_cell.angle_beta   90.00
_cell.angle_gamma   90.00
#
_symmetry.space_group_name_H-M   'P 1'
#
loop_
_entity.id
_entity.type
_entity.pdbx_description
1 polymer ?
#
loop_
_entity_poly.entity_id
_entity_poly.type
_entity_poly.pdbx_seq_one_letter_code
_entity_poly.pdbx_strand_id
1 'polypeptide(L)'
;MVKLISLPTEVASHIFQACEDFPEVIALASTCSYLHSVWQLNSATIIWKLAKESVRCLDIVLMAVRATAIVLEASQANSPPPPFPSMYALSGNTQKPTIAEMKEVFNMQHLVRCVEYMYFNSTRDESTLFGGGMLPSEFRLYAIQDEVDAETEVRKERFYQAMYQLLLAGAVLCGSYNAPFWEAKKDSRTEFIEQCKVPHFTNHDELEGPSPLTGDDRVYARQFPVYNFDVEDFSTIGKWREKEYEGIFGPFAKWLVDEGNARRSERLEPEPESELVDSDGNYVHPERTTDRGALQDLMCLLVGYEHLICKFTNADMVGRYAFGRFAEPGGPPTFHGKTRKVTIILFGVFRVEEVTMPLNIEETRKVLLPVTIHPSLKGSDQETFNIWHVIWSLTRYSRSPTANDRSGEHPDPPAMFQLWFFALRQYLNLGFSNGAFYQWRESMWWEDVGGGTVFHDPEWAPVQPYVKGKVSWHFSL
;
A
#
# COMPACT_ATOMS: atom_id res chain seq x y z
N MET A 1 -44.91 15.39 27.19
CA MET A 1 -44.27 14.44 26.25
C MET A 1 -44.11 15.17 24.92
N VAL A 2 -42.88 15.59 24.57
CA VAL A 2 -42.61 16.27 23.30
C VAL A 2 -42.53 15.19 22.22
N LYS A 3 -43.25 15.36 21.12
CA LYS A 3 -43.20 14.42 20.00
C LYS A 3 -41.95 14.74 19.17
N LEU A 4 -41.16 13.74 18.80
CA LEU A 4 -39.98 13.94 17.94
C LEU A 4 -40.31 14.66 16.63
N ILE A 5 -41.50 14.45 16.08
CA ILE A 5 -42.00 15.10 14.86
C ILE A 5 -42.26 16.61 14.98
N SER A 6 -42.29 17.15 16.21
CA SER A 6 -42.45 18.59 16.44
C SER A 6 -41.12 19.30 16.71
N LEU A 7 -40.00 18.57 16.67
CA LEU A 7 -38.68 19.15 16.86
C LEU A 7 -38.22 19.88 15.59
N PRO A 8 -37.40 20.94 15.72
CA PRO A 8 -36.67 21.49 14.58
C PRO A 8 -35.72 20.46 13.98
N THR A 9 -35.45 20.59 12.66
CA THR A 9 -34.57 19.69 11.90
C THR A 9 -33.17 19.60 12.50
N GLU A 10 -32.66 20.70 13.05
CA GLU A 10 -31.36 20.79 13.70
C GLU A 10 -31.30 19.92 14.96
N VAL A 11 -32.35 19.96 15.78
CA VAL A 11 -32.46 19.13 16.99
C VAL A 11 -32.58 17.65 16.62
N ALA A 12 -33.40 17.33 15.61
CA ALA A 12 -33.52 15.96 15.11
C ALA A 12 -32.18 15.44 14.55
N SER A 13 -31.43 16.28 13.83
CA SER A 13 -30.08 15.97 13.33
C SER A 13 -29.09 15.70 14.47
N HIS A 14 -29.14 16.48 15.56
CA HIS A 14 -28.34 16.22 16.75
C HIS A 14 -28.70 14.89 17.44
N ILE A 15 -29.98 14.50 17.44
CA ILE A 15 -30.40 13.20 17.96
C ILE A 15 -29.81 12.07 17.12
N PHE A 16 -29.86 12.17 15.78
CA PHE A 16 -29.20 11.20 14.90
C PHE A 16 -27.69 11.10 15.14
N GLN A 17 -27.03 12.23 15.37
CA GLN A 17 -25.61 12.26 15.69
C GLN A 17 -25.30 11.71 17.09
N ALA A 18 -26.29 11.57 17.97
CA ALA A 18 -26.12 11.01 19.30
C ALA A 18 -26.39 9.49 19.36
N CYS A 19 -26.78 8.87 18.23
CA CYS A 19 -26.79 7.41 18.11
C CYS A 19 -25.38 6.84 18.31
N GLU A 20 -25.28 5.60 18.79
CA GLU A 20 -24.00 4.92 19.01
C GLU A 20 -23.52 4.18 17.76
N ASP A 21 -24.45 3.74 16.90
CA ASP A 21 -24.13 2.98 15.70
C ASP A 21 -25.08 3.24 14.52
N PHE A 22 -24.73 2.64 13.37
CA PHE A 22 -25.56 2.72 12.16
C PHE A 22 -26.92 2.03 12.28
N PRO A 23 -27.06 0.83 12.88
CA PRO A 23 -28.35 0.22 13.18
C PRO A 23 -29.33 1.15 13.91
N GLU A 24 -28.89 1.88 14.92
CA GLU A 24 -29.71 2.85 15.65
C GLU A 24 -30.19 3.99 14.76
N VAL A 25 -29.30 4.55 13.93
CA VAL A 25 -29.67 5.56 12.94
C VAL A 25 -30.72 5.03 11.97
N ILE A 26 -30.55 3.81 11.46
CA ILE A 26 -31.49 3.19 10.53
C ILE A 26 -32.84 2.96 11.22
N ALA A 27 -32.83 2.49 12.47
CA ALA A 27 -34.04 2.29 13.26
C ALA A 27 -34.78 3.62 13.46
N LEU A 28 -34.06 4.69 13.84
CA LEU A 28 -34.61 6.02 14.05
C LEU A 28 -35.16 6.63 12.74
N ALA A 29 -34.42 6.54 11.64
CA ALA A 29 -34.84 7.01 10.32
C ALA A 29 -36.07 6.26 9.78
N SER A 30 -36.25 5.01 10.17
CA SER A 30 -37.36 4.15 9.77
C SER A 30 -38.67 4.43 10.53
N THR A 31 -38.65 5.25 11.58
CA THR A 31 -39.83 5.47 12.44
C THR A 31 -40.95 6.28 11.77
N CYS A 32 -40.60 7.31 10.98
CA CYS A 32 -41.58 8.15 10.29
C CYS A 32 -40.95 8.91 9.11
N SER A 33 -41.80 9.42 8.20
CA SER A 33 -41.36 10.16 7.01
C SER A 33 -40.56 11.43 7.35
N TYR A 34 -40.92 12.15 8.41
CA TYR A 34 -40.18 13.34 8.85
C TYR A 34 -38.72 12.99 9.20
N LEU A 35 -38.51 11.98 10.07
CA LEU A 35 -37.17 11.57 10.48
C LEU A 35 -36.38 10.95 9.33
N HIS A 36 -37.06 10.24 8.42
CA HIS A 36 -36.44 9.78 7.18
C HIS A 36 -35.92 10.96 6.34
N SER A 37 -36.71 12.02 6.18
CA SER A 37 -36.28 13.23 5.45
C SER A 37 -35.12 13.95 6.14
N VAL A 38 -35.14 14.05 7.48
CA VAL A 38 -34.01 14.62 8.24
C VAL A 38 -32.73 13.83 8.00
N TRP A 39 -32.81 12.50 8.08
CA TRP A 39 -31.69 11.60 7.77
C TRP A 39 -31.17 11.84 6.35
N GLN A 40 -32.03 11.84 5.32
CA GLN A 40 -31.59 12.03 3.94
C GLN A 40 -30.84 13.36 3.75
N LEU A 41 -31.36 14.44 4.33
CA LEU A 41 -30.76 15.79 4.22
C LEU A 41 -29.45 15.95 4.99
N ASN A 42 -29.22 15.15 6.04
CA ASN A 42 -28.06 15.28 6.95
C ASN A 42 -27.13 14.05 6.92
N SER A 43 -27.39 13.09 6.03
CA SER A 43 -26.77 11.76 6.04
C SER A 43 -25.25 11.85 6.08
N ALA A 44 -24.63 12.64 5.22
CA ALA A 44 -23.17 12.76 5.15
C ALA A 44 -22.52 13.21 6.47
N THR A 45 -23.15 14.13 7.20
CA THR A 45 -22.66 14.62 8.50
C THR A 45 -22.84 13.58 9.60
N ILE A 46 -24.01 12.96 9.65
CA ILE A 46 -24.34 11.91 10.64
C ILE A 46 -23.40 10.71 10.44
N ILE A 47 -23.28 10.24 9.19
CA ILE A 47 -22.37 9.17 8.78
C ILE A 47 -20.94 9.48 9.19
N TRP A 48 -20.44 10.67 8.85
CA TRP A 48 -19.06 11.04 9.14
C TRP A 48 -18.74 10.98 10.62
N LYS A 49 -19.66 11.44 11.48
CA LYS A 49 -19.49 11.40 12.92
C LYS A 49 -19.41 9.95 13.42
N LEU A 50 -20.41 9.13 13.11
CA LEU A 50 -20.47 7.73 13.56
C LEU A 50 -19.31 6.89 13.01
N ALA A 51 -18.94 7.13 11.76
CA ALA A 51 -17.84 6.42 11.14
C ALA A 51 -16.50 6.75 11.82
N LYS A 52 -16.28 7.99 12.29
CA LYS A 52 -15.03 8.34 12.99
C LYS A 52 -14.84 7.55 14.29
N GLU A 53 -15.94 7.18 14.93
CA GLU A 53 -15.93 6.44 16.19
C GLU A 53 -15.84 4.92 15.96
N SER A 54 -16.32 4.42 14.82
CA SER A 54 -16.45 2.97 14.53
C SER A 54 -15.44 2.44 13.50
N VAL A 55 -14.83 3.30 12.70
CA VAL A 55 -13.88 2.92 11.64
C VAL A 55 -12.52 3.52 11.93
N ARG A 56 -11.59 2.63 12.29
CA ARG A 56 -10.18 2.94 12.46
C ARG A 56 -9.59 3.59 11.20
N CYS A 57 -8.80 4.65 11.37
CA CYS A 57 -8.19 5.40 10.26
C CYS A 57 -9.19 5.83 9.16
N LEU A 58 -10.44 6.19 9.53
CA LEU A 58 -11.53 6.46 8.58
C LEU A 58 -11.13 7.35 7.40
N ASP A 59 -10.40 8.43 7.67
CA ASP A 59 -10.09 9.40 6.62
C ASP A 59 -9.19 8.79 5.53
N ILE A 60 -8.20 7.99 5.93
CA ILE A 60 -7.27 7.34 5.02
C ILE A 60 -7.97 6.26 4.19
N VAL A 61 -8.81 5.42 4.82
CA VAL A 61 -9.57 4.40 4.07
C VAL A 61 -10.57 5.04 3.10
N LEU A 62 -11.20 6.17 3.47
CA LEU A 62 -12.07 6.92 2.57
C LEU A 62 -11.29 7.51 1.39
N MET A 63 -10.09 8.06 1.64
CA MET A 63 -9.21 8.55 0.58
C MET A 63 -8.81 7.41 -0.38
N ALA A 64 -8.47 6.23 0.14
CA ALA A 64 -8.13 5.05 -0.66
C ALA A 64 -9.32 4.59 -1.52
N VAL A 65 -10.54 4.58 -0.97
CA VAL A 65 -11.79 4.28 -1.70
C VAL A 65 -12.00 5.27 -2.84
N ARG A 66 -11.86 6.57 -2.59
CA ARG A 66 -12.04 7.62 -3.60
C ARG A 66 -11.00 7.56 -4.70
N ALA A 67 -9.72 7.42 -4.34
CA ALA A 67 -8.65 7.28 -5.32
C ALA A 67 -8.85 6.04 -6.20
N THR A 68 -9.25 4.91 -5.59
CA THR A 68 -9.55 3.67 -6.32
C THR A 68 -10.72 3.85 -7.28
N ALA A 69 -11.79 4.53 -6.86
CA ALA A 69 -12.94 4.82 -7.73
C ALA A 69 -12.54 5.68 -8.93
N ILE A 70 -11.74 6.73 -8.74
CA ILE A 70 -11.23 7.60 -9.81
C ILE A 70 -10.43 6.79 -10.85
N VAL A 71 -9.56 5.89 -10.39
CA VAL A 71 -8.78 5.04 -11.30
C VAL A 71 -9.68 4.03 -12.01
N LEU A 72 -10.63 3.40 -11.31
CA LEU A 72 -11.59 2.47 -11.92
C LEU A 72 -12.39 3.16 -13.03
N GLU A 73 -12.91 4.37 -12.78
CA GLU A 73 -13.66 5.16 -13.77
C GLU A 73 -12.81 5.48 -15.01
N ALA A 74 -11.57 5.93 -14.80
CA ALA A 74 -10.64 6.20 -15.91
C ALA A 74 -10.32 4.93 -16.73
N SER A 75 -10.09 3.81 -16.04
CA SER A 75 -9.86 2.50 -16.66
C SER A 75 -11.06 2.01 -17.46
N GLN A 76 -12.28 2.18 -16.93
CA GLN A 76 -13.53 1.86 -17.64
C GLN A 76 -13.72 2.74 -18.88
N ALA A 77 -13.28 4.00 -18.81
CA ALA A 77 -13.23 4.91 -19.95
C ALA A 77 -12.06 4.62 -20.92
N ASN A 78 -11.25 3.58 -20.66
CA ASN A 78 -10.05 3.23 -21.42
C ASN A 78 -9.08 4.43 -21.58
N SER A 79 -8.85 5.13 -20.47
CA SER A 79 -8.03 6.34 -20.39
C SER A 79 -7.07 6.28 -19.19
N PRO A 80 -5.92 6.98 -19.24
CA PRO A 80 -5.05 7.08 -18.08
C PRO A 80 -5.76 7.80 -16.91
N PRO A 81 -5.57 7.37 -15.66
CA PRO A 81 -6.08 8.09 -14.51
C PRO A 81 -5.54 9.52 -14.44
N PRO A 82 -6.37 10.50 -14.00
CA PRO A 82 -5.90 11.86 -13.79
C PRO A 82 -4.85 11.89 -12.67
N PRO A 83 -3.91 12.87 -12.68
CA PRO A 83 -2.97 13.06 -11.58
C PRO A 83 -3.71 13.51 -10.31
N PHE A 84 -3.13 13.22 -9.16
CA PHE A 84 -3.66 13.63 -7.86
C PHE A 84 -2.81 14.77 -7.26
N PRO A 85 -3.12 16.05 -7.56
CA PRO A 85 -2.29 17.18 -7.14
C PRO A 85 -2.36 17.46 -5.63
N SER A 86 -3.39 16.97 -4.93
CA SER A 86 -3.54 17.14 -3.49
C SER A 86 -4.28 15.96 -2.87
N MET A 87 -3.67 15.33 -1.86
CA MET A 87 -4.30 14.23 -1.11
C MET A 87 -5.48 14.72 -0.27
N TYR A 88 -5.40 15.94 0.26
CA TYR A 88 -6.45 16.53 1.10
C TYR A 88 -7.78 16.73 0.36
N ALA A 89 -7.77 16.79 -0.99
CA ALA A 89 -8.99 16.84 -1.78
C ALA A 89 -9.82 15.55 -1.67
N LEU A 90 -9.18 14.41 -1.36
CA LEU A 90 -9.83 13.12 -1.17
C LEU A 90 -10.36 12.94 0.26
N SER A 91 -9.94 13.78 1.21
CA SER A 91 -10.30 13.65 2.63
C SER A 91 -11.80 13.87 2.89
N GLY A 92 -12.33 13.12 3.85
CA GLY A 92 -13.64 13.32 4.45
C GLY A 92 -13.79 14.65 5.20
N ASN A 93 -12.68 15.31 5.55
CA ASN A 93 -12.70 16.67 6.07
C ASN A 93 -13.07 17.70 4.98
N THR A 94 -12.65 17.46 3.73
CA THR A 94 -12.96 18.32 2.58
C THR A 94 -14.34 18.00 2.00
N GLN A 95 -14.63 16.72 1.78
CA GLN A 95 -15.91 16.25 1.25
C GLN A 95 -16.42 15.09 2.10
N LYS A 96 -17.55 15.26 2.78
CA LYS A 96 -18.14 14.21 3.62
C LYS A 96 -18.53 12.97 2.79
N PRO A 97 -18.43 11.75 3.36
CA PRO A 97 -18.72 10.53 2.63
C PRO A 97 -20.20 10.37 2.31
N THR A 98 -20.47 9.75 1.17
CA THR A 98 -21.78 9.25 0.76
C THR A 98 -22.02 7.85 1.33
N ILE A 99 -23.28 7.39 1.29
CA ILE A 99 -23.63 6.01 1.69
C ILE A 99 -22.91 4.97 0.84
N ALA A 100 -22.74 5.23 -0.47
CA ALA A 100 -22.05 4.33 -1.38
C ALA A 100 -20.55 4.22 -1.01
N GLU A 101 -19.89 5.35 -0.75
CA GLU A 101 -18.50 5.35 -0.29
C GLU A 101 -18.34 4.60 1.04
N MET A 102 -19.27 4.77 1.98
CA MET A 102 -19.21 4.04 3.26
C MET A 102 -19.33 2.53 3.10
N LYS A 103 -20.15 2.05 2.16
CA LYS A 103 -20.23 0.62 1.87
C LYS A 103 -18.86 0.08 1.46
N GLU A 104 -18.13 0.81 0.61
CA GLU A 104 -16.79 0.43 0.18
C GLU A 104 -15.76 0.59 1.30
N VAL A 105 -15.89 1.61 2.17
CA VAL A 105 -15.08 1.74 3.39
C VAL A 105 -15.25 0.51 4.29
N PHE A 106 -16.47 0.02 4.51
CA PHE A 106 -16.69 -1.19 5.31
C PHE A 106 -16.18 -2.47 4.64
N ASN A 107 -16.19 -2.54 3.31
CA ASN A 107 -15.59 -3.65 2.57
C ASN A 107 -14.05 -3.62 2.69
N MET A 108 -13.44 -2.44 2.60
CA MET A 108 -11.99 -2.26 2.75
C MET A 108 -11.54 -2.44 4.21
N GLN A 109 -12.35 -2.05 5.19
CA GLN A 109 -12.11 -2.37 6.60
C GLN A 109 -12.12 -3.88 6.82
N HIS A 110 -13.07 -4.59 6.22
CA HIS A 110 -13.12 -6.05 6.28
C HIS A 110 -11.91 -6.71 5.63
N LEU A 111 -11.40 -6.16 4.51
CA LEU A 111 -10.16 -6.60 3.89
C LEU A 111 -8.99 -6.51 4.86
N VAL A 112 -8.79 -5.35 5.49
CA VAL A 112 -7.67 -5.17 6.42
C VAL A 112 -7.79 -6.05 7.65
N ARG A 113 -9.02 -6.32 8.13
CA ARG A 113 -9.26 -7.33 9.18
C ARG A 113 -8.87 -8.74 8.78
N CYS A 114 -9.15 -9.15 7.54
CA CYS A 114 -8.68 -10.43 7.00
C CYS A 114 -7.14 -10.47 6.97
N VAL A 115 -6.50 -9.42 6.45
CA VAL A 115 -5.03 -9.32 6.35
C VAL A 115 -4.38 -9.31 7.74
N GLU A 116 -4.94 -8.58 8.70
CA GLU A 116 -4.52 -8.58 10.12
C GLU A 116 -4.61 -9.99 10.71
N TYR A 117 -5.74 -10.68 10.51
CA TYR A 117 -5.91 -12.04 11.00
C TYR A 117 -4.86 -12.98 10.39
N MET A 118 -4.63 -12.89 9.08
CA MET A 118 -3.59 -13.66 8.39
C MET A 118 -2.19 -13.32 8.92
N TYR A 119 -1.91 -12.05 9.21
CA TYR A 119 -0.62 -11.62 9.75
C TYR A 119 -0.29 -12.32 11.09
N PHE A 120 -1.28 -12.50 11.97
CA PHE A 120 -1.07 -13.16 13.27
C PHE A 120 -1.32 -14.68 13.27
N ASN A 121 -2.13 -15.20 12.35
CA ASN A 121 -2.64 -16.57 12.48
C ASN A 121 -2.38 -17.46 11.27
N SER A 122 -1.87 -16.93 10.16
CA SER A 122 -1.71 -17.71 8.94
C SER A 122 -0.75 -18.87 9.18
N THR A 123 -1.14 -20.06 8.70
CA THR A 123 -0.23 -21.21 8.55
C THR A 123 0.36 -21.26 7.14
N ARG A 124 0.18 -20.18 6.38
CA ARG A 124 0.54 -20.03 4.99
C ARG A 124 1.21 -18.68 4.82
N ASP A 125 2.50 -18.66 5.11
CA ASP A 125 3.37 -17.51 4.91
C ASP A 125 4.18 -17.76 3.64
N GLU A 126 4.05 -16.87 2.65
CA GLU A 126 4.78 -17.00 1.38
C GLU A 126 6.21 -16.45 1.48
N SER A 127 6.92 -16.44 0.36
CA SER A 127 8.22 -15.80 0.27
C SER A 127 8.08 -14.29 0.39
N THR A 128 9.05 -13.68 1.07
CA THR A 128 9.34 -12.25 0.99
C THR A 128 9.60 -11.81 -0.44
N LEU A 129 9.56 -10.50 -0.67
CA LEU A 129 9.92 -9.83 -1.91
C LEU A 129 11.32 -10.23 -2.43
N PHE A 130 12.20 -10.65 -1.52
CA PHE A 130 13.56 -11.09 -1.78
C PHE A 130 13.73 -12.62 -1.87
N GLY A 131 12.63 -13.38 -1.87
CA GLY A 131 12.66 -14.82 -2.10
C GLY A 131 13.04 -15.69 -0.89
N GLY A 132 13.29 -15.10 0.29
CA GLY A 132 13.37 -15.86 1.54
C GLY A 132 11.96 -16.15 2.10
N GLY A 133 11.74 -17.27 2.81
CA GLY A 133 10.41 -17.66 3.32
C GLY A 133 10.05 -16.97 4.64
N MET A 134 9.01 -16.14 4.67
CA MET A 134 8.71 -15.24 5.80
C MET A 134 8.75 -15.93 7.17
N LEU A 135 9.08 -15.18 8.23
CA LEU A 135 8.98 -15.73 9.59
C LEU A 135 7.53 -16.16 9.86
N PRO A 136 7.33 -17.35 10.45
CA PRO A 136 5.99 -17.86 10.76
C PRO A 136 5.21 -16.92 11.68
N SER A 137 3.89 -16.88 11.50
CA SER A 137 2.99 -16.02 12.28
C SER A 137 3.07 -16.21 13.80
N GLU A 138 3.48 -17.40 14.28
CA GLU A 138 3.72 -17.65 15.71
C GLU A 138 4.81 -16.76 16.33
N PHE A 139 5.86 -16.40 15.57
CA PHE A 139 6.91 -15.49 16.06
C PHE A 139 6.35 -14.10 16.39
N ARG A 140 5.37 -13.63 15.60
CA ARG A 140 4.69 -12.35 15.83
C ARG A 140 3.75 -12.39 17.03
N LEU A 141 3.19 -13.56 17.35
CA LEU A 141 2.36 -13.76 18.54
C LEU A 141 3.19 -13.78 19.83
N TYR A 142 4.40 -14.35 19.80
CA TYR A 142 5.30 -14.31 20.94
C TYR A 142 5.74 -12.88 21.29
N ALA A 143 5.97 -12.04 20.27
CA ALA A 143 6.34 -10.64 20.47
C ALA A 143 5.28 -9.80 21.22
N ILE A 144 4.01 -10.23 21.22
CA ILE A 144 2.88 -9.49 21.81
C ILE A 144 2.36 -10.10 23.12
N GLN A 145 2.99 -11.17 23.62
CA GLN A 145 2.42 -11.97 24.71
C GLN A 145 2.41 -11.24 26.07
N ASP A 146 3.23 -10.19 26.21
CA ASP A 146 3.36 -9.34 27.40
C ASP A 146 2.91 -7.87 27.17
N GLU A 147 2.31 -7.54 26.00
CA GLU A 147 1.88 -6.15 25.68
C GLU A 147 0.65 -5.72 26.51
N VAL A 148 0.62 -4.46 26.95
CA VAL A 148 -0.54 -3.86 27.63
C VAL A 148 -1.63 -3.49 26.61
N ASP A 149 -2.91 -3.52 27.00
CA ASP A 149 -4.06 -3.20 26.12
C ASP A 149 -3.89 -1.90 25.31
N ALA A 150 -3.28 -0.86 25.89
CA ALA A 150 -3.03 0.43 25.23
C ALA A 150 -1.99 0.34 24.10
N GLU A 151 -0.91 -0.44 24.29
CA GLU A 151 0.12 -0.67 23.26
C GLU A 151 -0.45 -1.50 22.10
N THR A 152 -1.31 -2.46 22.43
CA THR A 152 -2.05 -3.26 21.44
C THR A 152 -2.91 -2.38 20.52
N GLU A 153 -3.61 -1.37 21.03
CA GLU A 153 -4.44 -0.49 20.19
C GLU A 153 -3.62 0.46 19.32
N VAL A 154 -2.51 1.04 19.84
CA VAL A 154 -1.59 1.86 19.04
C VAL A 154 -0.98 1.05 17.89
N ARG A 155 -0.60 -0.20 18.16
CA ARG A 155 -0.06 -1.12 17.17
C ARG A 155 -1.08 -1.45 16.08
N LYS A 156 -2.32 -1.75 16.46
CA LYS A 156 -3.40 -1.96 15.50
C LYS A 156 -3.67 -0.70 14.67
N GLU A 157 -3.62 0.49 15.28
CA GLU A 157 -3.72 1.76 14.57
C GLU A 157 -2.67 1.86 13.46
N ARG A 158 -1.39 1.65 13.80
CA ARG A 158 -0.25 1.67 12.85
C ARG A 158 -0.42 0.64 11.74
N PHE A 159 -0.85 -0.58 12.06
CA PHE A 159 -1.11 -1.61 11.07
C PHE A 159 -2.18 -1.18 10.07
N TYR A 160 -3.35 -0.74 10.56
CA TYR A 160 -4.46 -0.34 9.68
C TYR A 160 -4.10 0.87 8.84
N GLN A 161 -3.42 1.84 9.45
CA GLN A 161 -2.90 3.01 8.77
C GLN A 161 -2.00 2.61 7.60
N ALA A 162 -0.98 1.77 7.84
CA ALA A 162 -0.06 1.32 6.81
C ALA A 162 -0.79 0.60 5.66
N MET A 163 -1.73 -0.29 5.98
CA MET A 163 -2.52 -1.01 4.97
C MET A 163 -3.34 -0.06 4.10
N TYR A 164 -4.06 0.89 4.70
CA TYR A 164 -4.85 1.86 3.94
C TYR A 164 -3.99 2.83 3.14
N GLN A 165 -2.86 3.27 3.69
CA GLN A 165 -1.90 4.13 2.98
C GLN A 165 -1.26 3.41 1.79
N LEU A 166 -0.99 2.11 1.87
CA LEU A 166 -0.52 1.31 0.73
C LEU A 166 -1.58 1.14 -0.35
N LEU A 167 -2.83 0.90 0.03
CA LEU A 167 -3.95 0.84 -0.91
C LEU A 167 -4.15 2.21 -1.60
N LEU A 168 -4.03 3.30 -0.84
CA LEU A 168 -4.05 4.67 -1.37
C LEU A 168 -2.86 4.92 -2.31
N ALA A 169 -1.64 4.54 -1.93
CA ALA A 169 -0.43 4.68 -2.73
C ALA A 169 -0.57 3.93 -4.07
N GLY A 170 -1.12 2.71 -4.02
CA GLY A 170 -1.45 1.91 -5.19
C GLY A 170 -2.35 2.68 -6.16
N ALA A 171 -3.44 3.26 -5.66
CA ALA A 171 -4.36 4.04 -6.50
C ALA A 171 -3.71 5.34 -7.03
N VAL A 172 -3.08 6.13 -6.17
CA VAL A 172 -2.51 7.44 -6.52
C VAL A 172 -1.39 7.33 -7.56
N LEU A 173 -0.55 6.30 -7.45
CA LEU A 173 0.59 6.12 -8.34
C LEU A 173 0.30 5.24 -9.56
N CYS A 174 -0.93 4.70 -9.66
CA CYS A 174 -1.35 3.84 -10.75
C CYS A 174 -1.12 4.49 -12.12
N GLY A 175 -1.45 5.78 -12.27
CA GLY A 175 -1.26 6.51 -13.53
C GLY A 175 0.21 6.58 -13.96
N SER A 176 1.11 6.89 -13.04
CA SER A 176 2.55 7.02 -13.33
C SER A 176 3.21 5.68 -13.67
N TYR A 177 2.83 4.60 -12.97
CA TYR A 177 3.35 3.26 -13.26
C TYR A 177 2.75 2.65 -14.53
N ASN A 178 1.50 2.98 -14.89
CA ASN A 178 0.92 2.56 -16.17
C ASN A 178 1.22 3.50 -17.34
N ALA A 179 1.96 4.60 -17.14
CA ALA A 179 2.26 5.55 -18.20
C ALA A 179 2.92 4.93 -19.46
N PRO A 180 3.87 3.97 -19.35
CA PRO A 180 4.40 3.30 -20.54
C PRO A 180 3.35 2.52 -21.32
N PHE A 181 2.38 1.91 -20.64
CA PHE A 181 1.29 1.20 -21.31
C PHE A 181 0.40 2.17 -22.10
N TRP A 182 0.01 3.29 -21.48
CA TRP A 182 -0.87 4.28 -22.11
C TRP A 182 -0.22 5.00 -23.30
N GLU A 183 1.04 5.40 -23.16
CA GLU A 183 1.77 6.01 -24.29
C GLU A 183 2.06 4.97 -25.38
N ALA A 184 2.35 3.71 -25.04
CA ALA A 184 2.54 2.65 -26.05
C ALA A 184 1.27 2.42 -26.86
N LYS A 185 0.10 2.47 -26.21
CA LYS A 185 -1.20 2.33 -26.87
C LYS A 185 -1.45 3.49 -27.84
N LYS A 186 -1.13 4.71 -27.44
CA LYS A 186 -1.27 5.92 -28.26
C LYS A 186 -0.30 5.91 -29.45
N ASP A 187 0.93 5.49 -29.24
CA ASP A 187 1.98 5.39 -30.27
C ASP A 187 1.86 4.11 -31.12
N SER A 188 0.85 3.27 -30.87
CA SER A 188 0.64 1.98 -31.54
C SER A 188 1.86 1.03 -31.45
N ARG A 189 2.57 1.03 -30.32
CA ARG A 189 3.69 0.12 -30.01
C ARG A 189 3.15 -1.25 -29.58
N THR A 190 2.53 -1.97 -30.50
CA THR A 190 1.90 -3.27 -30.23
C THR A 190 2.89 -4.32 -29.72
N GLU A 191 4.12 -4.32 -30.23
CA GLU A 191 5.16 -5.26 -29.80
C GLU A 191 5.51 -5.11 -28.31
N PHE A 192 5.71 -3.88 -27.83
CA PHE A 192 5.94 -3.61 -26.41
C PHE A 192 4.77 -4.11 -25.56
N ILE A 193 3.53 -3.82 -25.98
CA ILE A 193 2.32 -4.23 -25.24
C ILE A 193 2.26 -5.75 -25.16
N GLU A 194 2.44 -6.47 -26.27
CA GLU A 194 2.42 -7.94 -26.29
C GLU A 194 3.51 -8.54 -25.39
N GLN A 195 4.73 -8.00 -25.40
CA GLN A 195 5.81 -8.48 -24.54
C GLN A 195 5.57 -8.21 -23.05
N CYS A 196 4.76 -7.19 -22.73
CA CYS A 196 4.38 -6.87 -21.35
C CYS A 196 3.16 -7.64 -20.85
N LYS A 197 2.50 -8.43 -21.70
CA LYS A 197 1.39 -9.27 -21.26
C LYS A 197 1.89 -10.42 -20.41
N VAL A 198 1.09 -10.85 -19.43
CA VAL A 198 1.35 -12.13 -18.77
C VAL A 198 1.34 -13.22 -19.83
N PRO A 199 2.38 -14.07 -19.92
CA PRO A 199 2.41 -15.11 -20.93
C PRO A 199 1.23 -16.06 -20.75
N HIS A 200 0.43 -16.20 -21.80
CA HIS A 200 -0.50 -17.31 -21.93
C HIS A 200 0.30 -18.58 -22.23
N PHE A 201 1.01 -19.16 -21.26
CA PHE A 201 1.56 -20.50 -21.49
C PHE A 201 0.36 -21.46 -21.69
N THR A 202 0.37 -22.19 -22.78
CA THR A 202 -0.58 -23.25 -23.05
C THR A 202 0.15 -24.55 -22.77
N ASN A 203 -0.28 -25.29 -21.73
CA ASN A 203 0.23 -26.59 -21.30
C ASN A 203 1.54 -26.60 -20.46
N HIS A 204 1.73 -27.74 -19.78
CA HIS A 204 2.32 -27.87 -18.44
C HIS A 204 3.85 -28.08 -18.36
N ASP A 205 4.61 -28.04 -19.46
CA ASP A 205 5.97 -28.63 -19.43
C ASP A 205 7.14 -27.73 -19.83
N GLU A 206 6.93 -26.46 -20.21
CA GLU A 206 8.05 -25.56 -20.51
C GLU A 206 7.99 -24.32 -19.61
N LEU A 207 8.81 -24.36 -18.55
CA LEU A 207 9.17 -23.24 -17.66
C LEU A 207 10.03 -22.19 -18.41
N GLU A 208 9.73 -21.89 -19.68
CA GLU A 208 10.32 -20.72 -20.31
C GLU A 208 9.66 -19.51 -19.66
N GLY A 209 10.37 -18.81 -18.77
CA GLY A 209 9.89 -17.55 -18.21
C GLY A 209 9.51 -16.56 -19.32
N PRO A 210 8.71 -15.51 -19.02
CA PRO A 210 8.37 -14.51 -20.01
C PRO A 210 9.65 -14.00 -20.70
N SER A 211 9.64 -13.96 -22.03
CA SER A 211 10.77 -13.43 -22.80
C SER A 211 11.12 -12.04 -22.27
N PRO A 212 12.39 -11.77 -21.93
CA PRO A 212 12.77 -10.46 -21.46
C PRO A 212 12.48 -9.41 -22.54
N LEU A 213 12.14 -8.19 -22.11
CA LEU A 213 11.94 -7.06 -23.02
C LEU A 213 13.11 -6.90 -23.99
N THR A 214 12.85 -6.50 -25.24
CA THR A 214 13.93 -6.21 -26.20
C THR A 214 14.80 -5.02 -25.78
N GLY A 215 15.92 -4.80 -26.47
CA GLY A 215 16.75 -3.60 -26.24
C GLY A 215 15.96 -2.29 -26.39
N ASP A 216 15.16 -2.19 -27.45
CA ASP A 216 14.37 -1.01 -27.77
C ASP A 216 13.23 -0.80 -26.77
N ASP A 217 12.59 -1.89 -26.32
CA ASP A 217 11.53 -1.85 -25.30
C ASP A 217 12.05 -1.43 -23.93
N ARG A 218 13.27 -1.86 -23.56
CA ARG A 218 13.94 -1.37 -22.35
C ARG A 218 14.30 0.11 -22.43
N VAL A 219 14.78 0.57 -23.59
CA VAL A 219 15.05 1.99 -23.82
C VAL A 219 13.77 2.81 -23.73
N TYR A 220 12.67 2.31 -24.30
CA TYR A 220 11.35 2.91 -24.21
C TYR A 220 10.85 3.01 -22.76
N ALA A 221 10.85 1.90 -22.01
CA ALA A 221 10.40 1.91 -20.61
C ALA A 221 11.21 2.88 -19.74
N ARG A 222 12.52 3.02 -19.98
CA ARG A 222 13.40 3.96 -19.25
C ARG A 222 13.15 5.44 -19.57
N GLN A 223 12.30 5.77 -20.54
CA GLN A 223 11.84 7.15 -20.76
C GLN A 223 10.88 7.62 -19.65
N PHE A 224 10.37 6.69 -18.84
CA PHE A 224 9.46 6.97 -17.74
C PHE A 224 10.24 6.95 -16.41
N PRO A 225 10.12 8.00 -15.57
CA PRO A 225 10.96 8.17 -14.37
C PRO A 225 10.92 6.99 -13.39
N VAL A 226 9.74 6.39 -13.18
CA VAL A 226 9.57 5.27 -12.23
C VAL A 226 10.26 3.97 -12.68
N TYR A 227 10.62 3.87 -13.96
CA TYR A 227 11.34 2.74 -14.55
C TYR A 227 12.83 3.03 -14.79
N ASN A 228 13.28 4.24 -14.45
CA ASN A 228 14.67 4.68 -14.61
C ASN A 228 15.39 4.69 -13.24
N PHE A 229 15.13 3.69 -12.40
CA PHE A 229 15.59 3.61 -11.01
C PHE A 229 17.08 3.26 -10.87
N ASP A 230 17.69 2.65 -11.88
CA ASP A 230 19.05 2.12 -11.89
C ASP A 230 20.08 3.11 -12.48
N VAL A 231 19.90 4.42 -12.25
CA VAL A 231 20.89 5.45 -12.62
C VAL A 231 21.42 6.20 -11.41
N GLU A 232 22.68 6.62 -11.54
CA GLU A 232 23.32 7.51 -10.59
C GLU A 232 22.62 8.89 -10.56
N ASP A 233 22.27 9.33 -9.35
CA ASP A 233 21.57 10.59 -9.08
C ASP A 233 22.26 11.82 -9.66
N PHE A 234 23.60 11.83 -9.71
CA PHE A 234 24.37 12.99 -10.15
C PHE A 234 24.46 13.11 -11.68
N SER A 235 24.15 12.04 -12.41
CA SER A 235 24.12 12.04 -13.87
C SER A 235 23.04 12.99 -14.39
N THR A 236 23.13 13.41 -15.65
CA THR A 236 22.09 14.23 -16.30
C THR A 236 20.72 13.54 -16.26
N ILE A 237 20.69 12.22 -16.40
CA ILE A 237 19.48 11.40 -16.35
C ILE A 237 18.96 11.31 -14.92
N GLY A 238 19.83 11.07 -13.94
CA GLY A 238 19.45 11.06 -12.52
C GLY A 238 18.82 12.37 -12.08
N LYS A 239 19.43 13.51 -12.43
CA LYS A 239 18.86 14.85 -12.14
C LYS A 239 17.51 15.08 -12.80
N TRP A 240 17.33 14.62 -14.04
CA TRP A 240 16.03 14.67 -14.69
C TRP A 240 15.00 13.83 -13.95
N ARG A 241 15.32 12.57 -13.62
CA ARG A 241 14.45 11.65 -12.88
C ARG A 241 14.00 12.24 -11.55
N GLU A 242 14.93 12.76 -10.74
CA GLU A 242 14.63 13.38 -9.44
C GLU A 242 13.70 14.60 -9.58
N LYS A 243 13.86 15.38 -10.65
CA LYS A 243 12.94 16.49 -10.94
C LYS A 243 11.53 15.99 -11.26
N GLU A 244 11.41 14.92 -12.04
CA GLU A 244 10.11 14.32 -12.36
C GLU A 244 9.46 13.64 -11.14
N TYR A 245 10.26 13.12 -10.20
CA TYR A 245 9.77 12.54 -8.95
C TYR A 245 8.99 13.54 -8.09
N GLU A 246 9.31 14.84 -8.13
CA GLU A 246 8.50 15.84 -7.45
C GLU A 246 7.07 15.91 -8.01
N GLY A 247 6.90 15.77 -9.34
CA GLY A 247 5.57 15.74 -9.96
C GLY A 247 4.81 14.43 -9.72
N ILE A 248 5.53 13.31 -9.57
CA ILE A 248 4.95 11.97 -9.43
C ILE A 248 4.67 11.62 -7.96
N PHE A 249 5.69 11.74 -7.11
CA PHE A 249 5.66 11.35 -5.71
C PHE A 249 5.42 12.52 -4.76
N GLY A 250 5.79 13.76 -5.14
CA GLY A 250 5.72 14.96 -4.29
C GLY A 250 4.42 15.11 -3.50
N PRO A 251 3.25 15.18 -4.15
CA PRO A 251 1.98 15.36 -3.44
C PRO A 251 1.68 14.29 -2.40
N PHE A 252 1.99 13.01 -2.69
CA PHE A 252 1.73 11.90 -1.78
C PHE A 252 2.78 11.79 -0.67
N ALA A 253 4.07 11.92 -1.02
CA ALA A 253 5.18 11.88 -0.08
C ALA A 253 5.10 13.03 0.94
N LYS A 254 4.77 14.24 0.48
CA LYS A 254 4.55 15.38 1.38
C LYS A 254 3.41 15.11 2.35
N TRP A 255 2.27 14.61 1.84
CA TRP A 255 1.12 14.27 2.68
C TRP A 255 1.48 13.22 3.71
N LEU A 256 2.19 12.14 3.34
CA LEU A 256 2.67 11.12 4.28
C LEU A 256 3.50 11.72 5.42
N VAL A 257 4.44 12.60 5.09
CA VAL A 257 5.33 13.23 6.09
C VAL A 257 4.58 14.20 6.99
N ASP A 258 3.79 15.11 6.41
CA ASP A 258 2.99 16.08 7.17
C ASP A 258 2.07 15.38 8.17
N GLU A 259 1.37 14.36 7.71
CA GLU A 259 0.40 13.59 8.49
C GLU A 259 1.06 12.73 9.57
N GLY A 260 2.20 12.10 9.26
CA GLY A 260 2.94 11.31 10.26
C GLY A 260 3.45 12.16 11.41
N ASN A 261 3.92 13.36 11.10
CA ASN A 261 4.35 14.33 12.13
C ASN A 261 3.18 14.89 12.94
N ALA A 262 2.05 15.19 12.28
CA ALA A 262 0.84 15.65 12.97
C ALA A 262 0.32 14.61 13.97
N ARG A 263 0.25 13.33 13.59
CA ARG A 263 -0.20 12.24 14.47
C ARG A 263 0.67 12.06 15.71
N ARG A 264 1.99 12.13 15.58
CA ARG A 264 2.88 12.05 16.75
C ARG A 264 2.64 13.21 17.72
N SER A 265 2.47 14.41 17.18
CA SER A 265 2.17 15.61 17.99
C SER A 265 0.89 15.45 18.80
N GLU A 266 -0.11 14.74 18.29
CA GLU A 266 -1.38 14.45 18.98
C GLU A 266 -1.25 13.37 20.06
N ARG A 267 -0.31 12.44 19.95
CA ARG A 267 -0.14 11.29 20.87
C ARG A 267 0.60 11.64 22.17
N LEU A 268 1.14 12.85 22.33
CA LEU A 268 1.92 13.29 23.50
C LEU A 268 3.04 12.31 23.87
N GLU A 269 3.63 11.63 22.87
CA GLU A 269 4.76 10.72 23.11
C GLU A 269 5.92 11.52 23.71
N PRO A 270 6.53 11.07 24.83
CA PRO A 270 7.64 11.78 25.46
C PRO A 270 8.79 11.92 24.46
N GLU A 271 9.41 13.10 24.43
CA GLU A 271 10.65 13.28 23.69
C GLU A 271 11.71 12.33 24.26
N PRO A 272 12.49 11.62 23.41
CA PRO A 272 13.55 10.76 23.91
C PRO A 272 14.51 11.59 24.77
N GLU A 273 14.77 11.12 25.99
CA GLU A 273 15.78 11.72 26.85
C GLU A 273 17.15 11.65 26.14
N SER A 274 17.87 12.77 26.16
CA SER A 274 19.07 13.08 25.37
C SER A 274 20.19 12.04 25.39
N GLU A 275 20.85 11.90 24.23
CA GLU A 275 22.25 11.45 24.03
C GLU A 275 22.63 10.12 24.69
N LEU A 276 22.13 9.02 24.15
CA LEU A 276 22.79 7.73 24.33
C LEU A 276 24.07 7.75 23.49
N VAL A 277 25.22 7.60 24.13
CA VAL A 277 26.46 7.17 23.47
C VAL A 277 26.53 5.69 23.73
N ASP A 278 26.76 4.87 22.70
CA ASP A 278 26.92 3.43 22.93
C ASP A 278 28.14 3.15 23.82
N SER A 279 28.27 1.91 24.30
CA SER A 279 29.39 1.48 25.13
C SER A 279 30.77 1.64 24.47
N ASP A 280 30.81 1.87 23.15
CA ASP A 280 32.01 2.00 22.34
C ASP A 280 32.35 3.46 21.97
N GLY A 281 31.57 4.43 22.46
CA GLY A 281 31.85 5.86 22.23
C GLY A 281 31.36 6.37 20.87
N ASN A 282 30.55 5.61 20.13
CA ASN A 282 29.94 6.09 18.90
C ASN A 282 28.72 6.95 19.22
N TYR A 283 28.55 8.02 18.45
CA TYR A 283 27.31 8.80 18.44
C TYR A 283 26.14 7.89 18.06
N VAL A 284 25.23 7.59 19.00
CA VAL A 284 23.90 7.12 18.62
C VAL A 284 23.24 8.29 17.90
N HIS A 285 22.70 7.99 16.72
CA HIS A 285 22.25 8.99 15.76
C HIS A 285 21.35 10.05 16.42
N PRO A 286 21.54 11.34 16.13
CA PRO A 286 20.55 12.34 16.48
C PRO A 286 19.35 12.07 15.59
N GLU A 287 18.41 11.25 16.06
CA GLU A 287 17.02 11.35 15.67
C GLU A 287 16.67 12.83 15.79
N ARG A 288 16.58 13.53 14.65
CA ARG A 288 15.97 14.86 14.64
C ARG A 288 14.53 14.66 15.08
N THR A 289 14.28 14.98 16.34
CA THR A 289 13.05 14.70 17.07
C THR A 289 11.80 15.33 16.45
N THR A 290 11.91 16.19 15.44
CA THR A 290 10.75 16.78 14.76
C THR A 290 10.05 15.85 13.78
N ASP A 291 10.76 14.90 13.17
CA ASP A 291 10.23 14.11 12.04
C ASP A 291 10.10 12.60 12.30
N ARG A 292 10.22 12.19 13.57
CA ARG A 292 10.17 10.77 13.96
C ARG A 292 8.85 10.10 13.59
N GLY A 293 7.72 10.83 13.66
CA GLY A 293 6.41 10.29 13.30
C GLY A 293 6.31 9.93 11.81
N ALA A 294 6.80 10.82 10.94
CA ALA A 294 6.90 10.54 9.51
C ALA A 294 7.82 9.34 9.20
N LEU A 295 8.96 9.24 9.88
CA LEU A 295 9.88 8.13 9.70
C LEU A 295 9.24 6.78 10.09
N GLN A 296 8.61 6.73 11.27
CA GLN A 296 7.90 5.54 11.74
C GLN A 296 6.82 5.09 10.76
N ASP A 297 5.99 6.04 10.28
CA ASP A 297 4.95 5.74 9.29
C ASP A 297 5.55 5.17 8.00
N LEU A 298 6.64 5.77 7.49
CA LEU A 298 7.34 5.26 6.30
C LEU A 298 7.90 3.85 6.51
N MET A 299 8.43 3.53 7.69
CA MET A 299 8.93 2.18 8.00
C MET A 299 7.77 1.18 8.10
N CYS A 300 6.67 1.54 8.76
CA CYS A 300 5.45 0.72 8.80
C CYS A 300 4.90 0.44 7.38
N LEU A 301 5.04 1.37 6.43
CA LEU A 301 4.64 1.15 5.04
C LEU A 301 5.50 0.10 4.32
N LEU A 302 6.81 0.04 4.60
CA LEU A 302 7.68 -0.99 4.01
C LEU A 302 7.25 -2.39 4.48
N VAL A 303 7.03 -2.53 5.78
CA VAL A 303 6.55 -3.80 6.38
C VAL A 303 5.13 -4.11 5.91
N GLY A 304 4.27 -3.10 5.87
CA GLY A 304 2.93 -3.24 5.34
C GLY A 304 2.95 -3.78 3.91
N TYR A 305 3.85 -3.29 3.05
CA TYR A 305 3.95 -3.73 1.66
C TYR A 305 4.33 -5.21 1.59
N GLU A 306 5.38 -5.58 2.32
CA GLU A 306 5.90 -6.94 2.40
C GLU A 306 4.83 -7.94 2.84
N HIS A 307 4.08 -7.57 3.87
CA HIS A 307 3.05 -8.42 4.47
C HIS A 307 1.69 -8.32 3.80
N LEU A 308 1.44 -7.32 2.94
CA LEU A 308 0.18 -7.17 2.21
C LEU A 308 0.23 -7.97 0.91
N ILE A 309 1.29 -7.82 0.11
CA ILE A 309 1.34 -8.39 -1.25
C ILE A 309 1.27 -9.93 -1.25
N CYS A 310 1.84 -10.56 -0.22
CA CYS A 310 1.91 -12.02 -0.04
C CYS A 310 0.60 -12.65 0.47
N LYS A 311 -0.44 -11.86 0.76
CA LYS A 311 -1.74 -12.36 1.28
C LYS A 311 -2.76 -12.61 0.20
N PHE A 312 -2.36 -12.46 -1.06
CA PHE A 312 -3.23 -12.57 -2.22
C PHE A 312 -2.75 -13.67 -3.17
N THR A 313 -3.70 -14.46 -3.69
CA THR A 313 -3.46 -15.37 -4.81
C THR A 313 -4.15 -14.87 -6.06
N ASN A 314 -3.51 -15.03 -7.20
CA ASN A 314 -4.13 -14.74 -8.49
C ASN A 314 -5.18 -15.81 -8.82
N ALA A 315 -6.44 -15.41 -8.91
CA ALA A 315 -7.57 -16.30 -9.18
C ALA A 315 -7.90 -16.42 -10.68
N ASP A 316 -7.36 -15.54 -11.53
CA ASP A 316 -7.56 -15.59 -12.99
C ASP A 316 -6.60 -16.57 -13.67
N MET A 317 -5.69 -17.21 -12.92
CA MET A 317 -4.65 -18.10 -13.45
C MET A 317 -4.56 -19.38 -12.61
N VAL A 318 -4.08 -20.47 -13.23
CA VAL A 318 -3.84 -21.75 -12.53
C VAL A 318 -2.34 -22.05 -12.59
N GLY A 319 -1.73 -22.30 -11.42
CA GLY A 319 -0.37 -22.83 -11.29
C GLY A 319 0.77 -21.92 -11.77
N ARG A 320 0.62 -20.59 -11.72
CA ARG A 320 1.60 -19.63 -12.25
C ARG A 320 1.85 -18.42 -11.36
N TYR A 321 3.07 -17.89 -11.48
CA TYR A 321 3.45 -16.61 -10.90
C TYR A 321 3.16 -15.48 -11.89
N ALA A 322 2.25 -14.57 -11.54
CA ALA A 322 1.88 -13.42 -12.36
C ALA A 322 1.56 -12.21 -11.49
N PHE A 323 1.86 -11.01 -11.99
CA PHE A 323 1.66 -9.76 -11.25
C PHE A 323 2.32 -9.77 -9.87
N GLY A 324 3.48 -10.42 -9.74
CA GLY A 324 4.21 -10.55 -8.48
C GLY A 324 3.60 -11.51 -7.45
N ARG A 325 2.64 -12.37 -7.84
CA ARG A 325 1.94 -13.31 -6.93
C ARG A 325 1.84 -14.70 -7.49
N PHE A 326 1.85 -15.70 -6.61
CA PHE A 326 1.54 -17.08 -6.96
C PHE A 326 0.03 -17.26 -7.23
N ALA A 327 -0.28 -18.20 -8.12
CA ALA A 327 -1.61 -18.73 -8.29
C ALA A 327 -1.67 -20.14 -7.68
N GLU A 328 -2.71 -20.39 -6.88
CA GLU A 328 -2.97 -21.71 -6.30
C GLU A 328 -3.02 -22.81 -7.39
N PRO A 329 -2.25 -23.91 -7.25
CA PRO A 329 -2.31 -25.03 -8.18
C PRO A 329 -3.70 -25.69 -8.25
N GLY A 330 -4.46 -25.65 -7.15
CA GLY A 330 -5.81 -26.21 -7.04
C GLY A 330 -6.93 -25.29 -7.54
N GLY A 331 -6.59 -24.12 -8.09
CA GLY A 331 -7.55 -23.06 -8.38
C GLY A 331 -7.85 -22.16 -7.17
N PRO A 332 -8.63 -21.08 -7.35
CA PRO A 332 -8.87 -20.11 -6.30
C PRO A 332 -9.53 -20.77 -5.08
N PRO A 333 -9.11 -20.39 -3.86
CA PRO A 333 -9.66 -20.97 -2.64
C PRO A 333 -11.16 -20.66 -2.54
N THR A 334 -11.90 -21.64 -2.04
CA THR A 334 -13.33 -21.51 -1.78
C THR A 334 -13.56 -21.23 -0.30
N PHE A 335 -14.31 -20.17 -0.01
CA PHE A 335 -14.73 -19.86 1.35
C PHE A 335 -16.07 -20.53 1.65
N HIS A 336 -16.26 -20.91 2.90
CA HIS A 336 -17.53 -21.40 3.40
C HIS A 336 -18.52 -20.23 3.57
N GLY A 337 -19.76 -20.43 3.16
CA GLY A 337 -20.82 -19.45 3.36
C GLY A 337 -20.74 -18.22 2.46
N LYS A 338 -21.08 -17.05 3.01
CA LYS A 338 -21.18 -15.80 2.26
C LYS A 338 -19.81 -15.14 2.12
N THR A 339 -19.56 -14.56 0.95
CA THR A 339 -18.35 -13.78 0.68
C THR A 339 -18.66 -12.29 0.55
N ARG A 340 -17.63 -11.47 0.76
CA ARG A 340 -17.61 -10.04 0.47
C ARG A 340 -16.63 -9.78 -0.67
N LYS A 341 -16.84 -8.69 -1.38
CA LYS A 341 -15.96 -8.24 -2.45
C LYS A 341 -15.56 -6.79 -2.22
N VAL A 342 -14.35 -6.44 -2.63
CA VAL A 342 -13.85 -5.07 -2.58
C VAL A 342 -12.96 -4.81 -3.78
N THR A 343 -13.10 -3.61 -4.35
CA THR A 343 -12.21 -3.13 -5.41
C THR A 343 -11.00 -2.47 -4.78
N ILE A 344 -9.80 -2.85 -5.22
CA ILE A 344 -8.55 -2.27 -4.76
C ILE A 344 -7.57 -2.04 -5.90
N ILE A 345 -6.53 -1.26 -5.61
CA ILE A 345 -5.31 -1.20 -6.41
C ILE A 345 -4.15 -1.43 -5.45
N LEU A 346 -3.46 -2.55 -5.61
CA LEU A 346 -2.29 -2.85 -4.79
C LEU A 346 -1.09 -2.07 -5.29
N PHE A 347 -0.43 -1.37 -4.37
CA PHE A 347 0.94 -0.89 -4.59
C PHE A 347 1.82 -2.09 -4.94
N GLY A 348 2.67 -2.00 -5.95
CA GLY A 348 3.38 -3.17 -6.49
C GLY A 348 2.75 -3.75 -7.77
N VAL A 349 1.42 -3.65 -7.89
CA VAL A 349 0.66 -4.27 -9.00
C VAL A 349 0.07 -3.21 -9.92
N PHE A 350 -0.44 -2.11 -9.35
CA PHE A 350 -1.03 -0.97 -10.08
C PHE A 350 -2.07 -1.37 -11.12
N ARG A 351 -2.93 -2.33 -10.76
CA ARG A 351 -4.06 -2.82 -11.54
C ARG A 351 -5.33 -2.68 -10.72
N VAL A 352 -6.47 -2.46 -11.38
CA VAL A 352 -7.77 -2.43 -10.70
C VAL A 352 -8.27 -3.86 -10.52
N GLU A 353 -8.35 -4.29 -9.27
CA GLU A 353 -8.60 -5.68 -8.90
C GLU A 353 -9.83 -5.80 -8.00
N GLU A 354 -10.48 -6.96 -8.05
CA GLU A 354 -11.54 -7.34 -7.11
C GLU A 354 -11.03 -8.47 -6.22
N VAL A 355 -11.01 -8.22 -4.92
CA VAL A 355 -10.67 -9.24 -3.91
C VAL A 355 -11.94 -9.90 -3.42
N THR A 356 -11.97 -11.23 -3.36
CA THR A 356 -13.03 -11.98 -2.68
C THR A 356 -12.58 -12.36 -1.28
N MET A 357 -13.40 -12.10 -0.28
CA MET A 357 -13.09 -12.30 1.15
C MET A 357 -14.18 -13.14 1.82
N PRO A 358 -13.85 -14.01 2.78
CA PRO A 358 -14.86 -14.70 3.57
C PRO A 358 -15.56 -13.73 4.51
N LEU A 359 -16.82 -13.99 4.87
CA LEU A 359 -17.48 -13.23 5.93
C LEU A 359 -16.86 -13.54 7.31
N ASN A 360 -16.45 -14.79 7.55
CA ASN A 360 -15.66 -15.16 8.72
C ASN A 360 -14.16 -15.05 8.41
N ILE A 361 -13.49 -14.10 9.07
CA ILE A 361 -12.06 -13.84 8.87
C ILE A 361 -11.18 -15.05 9.20
N GLU A 362 -11.62 -15.93 10.11
CA GLU A 362 -10.85 -17.11 10.55
C GLU A 362 -10.60 -18.11 9.42
N GLU A 363 -11.43 -18.09 8.38
CA GLU A 363 -11.26 -18.94 7.20
C GLU A 363 -9.99 -18.60 6.42
N THR A 364 -9.45 -17.39 6.57
CA THR A 364 -8.20 -16.96 5.93
C THR A 364 -6.95 -17.60 6.54
N ARG A 365 -7.08 -18.38 7.62
CA ARG A 365 -5.94 -19.01 8.32
C ARG A 365 -5.06 -19.87 7.41
N LYS A 366 -5.64 -20.54 6.42
CA LYS A 366 -4.94 -21.55 5.58
C LYS A 366 -4.94 -21.21 4.10
N VAL A 367 -5.54 -20.10 3.72
CA VAL A 367 -5.76 -19.73 2.31
C VAL A 367 -5.46 -18.26 2.10
N LEU A 368 -4.90 -17.94 0.94
CA LEU A 368 -4.72 -16.57 0.51
C LEU A 368 -6.03 -15.99 0.00
N LEU A 369 -6.14 -14.66 -0.02
CA LEU A 369 -7.31 -13.99 -0.58
C LEU A 369 -7.28 -14.06 -2.12
N PRO A 370 -8.30 -14.64 -2.77
CA PRO A 370 -8.36 -14.68 -4.22
C PRO A 370 -8.61 -13.30 -4.80
N VAL A 371 -7.81 -12.95 -5.79
CA VAL A 371 -7.88 -11.68 -6.50
C VAL A 371 -8.02 -11.90 -8.00
N THR A 372 -8.98 -11.20 -8.61
CA THR A 372 -9.16 -11.17 -10.06
C THR A 372 -9.07 -9.75 -10.58
N ILE A 373 -8.85 -9.56 -11.88
CA ILE A 373 -9.13 -8.27 -12.49
C ILE A 373 -10.59 -7.87 -12.23
N HIS A 374 -10.83 -6.58 -12.02
CA HIS A 374 -12.17 -6.06 -11.85
C HIS A 374 -13.09 -6.50 -13.01
N PRO A 375 -14.31 -7.02 -12.74
CA PRO A 375 -15.18 -7.59 -13.76
C PRO A 375 -15.47 -6.66 -14.95
N SER A 376 -15.55 -5.34 -14.72
CA SER A 376 -15.78 -4.36 -15.79
C SER A 376 -14.60 -4.16 -16.76
N LEU A 377 -13.43 -4.72 -16.44
CA LEU A 377 -12.21 -4.59 -17.24
C LEU A 377 -11.79 -5.92 -17.88
N LYS A 378 -12.60 -6.98 -17.73
CA LYS A 378 -12.35 -8.26 -18.40
C LYS A 378 -12.42 -8.09 -19.92
N GLY A 379 -11.47 -8.69 -20.63
CA GLY A 379 -11.29 -8.55 -22.08
C GLY A 379 -10.62 -7.23 -22.50
N SER A 380 -10.21 -6.38 -21.57
CA SER A 380 -9.46 -5.15 -21.90
C SER A 380 -7.96 -5.42 -21.97
N ASP A 381 -7.20 -4.53 -22.63
CA ASP A 381 -5.74 -4.60 -22.65
C ASP A 381 -5.11 -4.54 -21.25
N GLN A 382 -5.79 -3.91 -20.28
CA GLN A 382 -5.33 -3.82 -18.88
C GLN A 382 -5.43 -5.16 -18.13
N GLU A 383 -6.17 -6.15 -18.66
CA GLU A 383 -6.26 -7.48 -18.08
C GLU A 383 -4.92 -8.19 -18.00
N THR A 384 -4.10 -7.97 -19.02
CA THR A 384 -2.89 -8.76 -19.24
C THR A 384 -1.61 -7.99 -18.99
N PHE A 385 -1.64 -6.65 -18.96
CA PHE A 385 -0.45 -5.82 -18.76
C PHE A 385 0.20 -6.06 -17.39
N ASN A 386 1.46 -6.47 -17.37
CA ASN A 386 2.18 -6.91 -16.18
C ASN A 386 3.38 -6.01 -15.87
N ILE A 387 3.18 -5.01 -15.01
CA ILE A 387 4.23 -4.09 -14.54
C ILE A 387 5.40 -4.83 -13.89
N TRP A 388 5.11 -5.89 -13.14
CA TRP A 388 6.15 -6.69 -12.50
C TRP A 388 7.11 -7.31 -13.53
N HIS A 389 6.61 -7.72 -14.70
CA HIS A 389 7.47 -8.22 -15.79
C HIS A 389 8.39 -7.14 -16.37
N VAL A 390 7.87 -5.91 -16.52
CA VAL A 390 8.69 -4.77 -16.97
C VAL A 390 9.80 -4.49 -15.96
N ILE A 391 9.46 -4.42 -14.68
CA ILE A 391 10.42 -4.20 -13.60
C ILE A 391 11.46 -5.32 -13.53
N TRP A 392 11.02 -6.57 -13.53
CA TRP A 392 11.90 -7.74 -13.53
C TRP A 392 12.87 -7.71 -14.71
N SER A 393 12.37 -7.40 -15.91
CA SER A 393 13.20 -7.26 -17.11
C SER A 393 14.23 -6.15 -16.95
N LEU A 394 13.84 -4.98 -16.44
CA LEU A 394 14.78 -3.86 -16.23
C LEU A 394 15.81 -4.15 -15.16
N THR A 395 15.42 -4.78 -14.05
CA THR A 395 16.34 -5.21 -12.98
C THR A 395 17.37 -6.22 -13.50
N ARG A 396 16.94 -7.19 -14.31
CA ARG A 396 17.84 -8.18 -14.92
C ARG A 396 18.88 -7.56 -15.86
N TYR A 397 18.57 -6.41 -16.47
CA TYR A 397 19.49 -5.63 -17.30
C TYR A 397 19.81 -4.29 -16.66
N SER A 398 19.89 -4.27 -15.32
CA SER A 398 20.20 -3.08 -14.55
C SER A 398 21.57 -2.53 -14.94
N ARG A 399 21.69 -1.21 -14.96
CA ARG A 399 22.95 -0.49 -15.17
C ARG A 399 23.76 -0.37 -13.89
N SER A 400 23.23 -0.86 -12.77
CA SER A 400 23.96 -0.91 -11.50
C SER A 400 25.22 -1.77 -11.63
N PRO A 401 26.36 -1.34 -11.08
CA PRO A 401 27.60 -2.13 -11.07
C PRO A 401 27.42 -3.54 -10.47
N THR A 402 26.43 -3.71 -9.60
CA THR A 402 26.13 -4.94 -8.86
C THR A 402 25.09 -5.83 -9.55
N ALA A 403 24.53 -5.41 -10.69
CA ALA A 403 23.50 -6.16 -11.42
C ALA A 403 23.95 -7.56 -11.90
N ASN A 404 25.25 -7.80 -12.04
CA ASN A 404 25.83 -9.07 -12.44
C ASN A 404 26.34 -9.92 -11.28
N ASP A 405 26.21 -9.44 -10.03
CA ASP A 405 26.67 -10.22 -8.90
C ASP A 405 25.69 -11.36 -8.63
N ARG A 406 26.10 -12.58 -9.02
CA ARG A 406 25.32 -13.81 -8.83
C ARG A 406 25.38 -14.31 -7.37
N SER A 407 26.05 -13.59 -6.48
CA SER A 407 26.20 -13.92 -5.06
C SER A 407 24.88 -13.91 -4.28
N GLY A 408 23.79 -13.41 -4.86
CA GLY A 408 22.52 -13.20 -4.15
C GLY A 408 22.53 -11.94 -3.29
N GLU A 409 23.57 -11.12 -3.39
CA GLU A 409 23.60 -9.80 -2.80
C GLU A 409 22.77 -8.86 -3.68
N HIS A 410 21.62 -8.41 -3.18
CA HIS A 410 20.90 -7.27 -3.75
C HIS A 410 21.25 -6.01 -2.95
N PRO A 411 22.36 -5.31 -3.27
CA PRO A 411 22.67 -4.03 -2.61
C PRO A 411 21.70 -2.93 -3.05
N ASP A 412 20.97 -3.15 -4.15
CA ASP A 412 19.98 -2.22 -4.66
C ASP A 412 18.59 -2.51 -4.06
N PRO A 413 17.91 -1.48 -3.56
CA PRO A 413 16.53 -1.62 -3.13
C PRO A 413 15.61 -2.04 -4.28
N PRO A 414 14.47 -2.69 -3.97
CA PRO A 414 13.45 -3.00 -4.94
C PRO A 414 13.01 -1.75 -5.72
N ALA A 415 12.85 -1.88 -7.03
CA ALA A 415 12.42 -0.79 -7.91
C ALA A 415 11.08 -0.16 -7.49
N MET A 416 10.25 -0.88 -6.73
CA MET A 416 8.99 -0.34 -6.21
C MET A 416 9.17 0.65 -5.06
N PHE A 417 10.35 0.73 -4.44
CA PHE A 417 10.55 1.57 -3.27
C PHE A 417 10.94 3.02 -3.58
N GLN A 418 10.95 3.44 -4.85
CA GLN A 418 11.33 4.80 -5.25
C GLN A 418 10.56 5.90 -4.52
N LEU A 419 9.28 5.65 -4.17
CA LEU A 419 8.50 6.56 -3.31
C LEU A 419 9.16 6.81 -1.95
N TRP A 420 9.61 5.75 -1.27
CA TRP A 420 10.24 5.85 0.05
C TRP A 420 11.60 6.55 -0.04
N PHE A 421 12.41 6.23 -1.04
CA PHE A 421 13.67 6.92 -1.30
C PHE A 421 13.44 8.42 -1.47
N PHE A 422 12.49 8.76 -2.33
CA PHE A 422 12.14 10.14 -2.57
C PHE A 422 11.65 10.82 -1.28
N ALA A 423 10.74 10.21 -0.53
CA ALA A 423 10.21 10.77 0.71
C ALA A 423 11.30 11.01 1.77
N LEU A 424 12.11 9.99 2.06
CA LEU A 424 13.24 10.07 3.00
C LEU A 424 14.22 11.15 2.60
N ARG A 425 14.62 11.19 1.33
CA ARG A 425 15.62 12.14 0.84
C ARG A 425 15.11 13.57 0.83
N GLN A 426 13.94 13.78 0.23
CA GLN A 426 13.43 15.11 -0.09
C GLN A 426 12.89 15.82 1.15
N TYR A 427 12.18 15.08 2.02
CA TYR A 427 11.47 15.67 3.14
C TYR A 427 12.17 15.45 4.48
N LEU A 428 12.94 14.36 4.63
CA LEU A 428 13.59 14.00 5.89
C LEU A 428 15.11 14.17 5.86
N ASN A 429 15.70 14.41 4.68
CA ASN A 429 17.16 14.41 4.47
C ASN A 429 17.83 13.12 4.97
N LEU A 430 17.16 11.99 4.74
CA LEU A 430 17.62 10.64 5.09
C LEU A 430 17.77 9.79 3.83
N GLY A 431 18.61 8.77 3.93
CA GLY A 431 18.67 7.64 3.00
C GLY A 431 18.69 6.34 3.79
N PHE A 432 18.52 5.20 3.13
CA PHE A 432 18.70 3.93 3.82
C PHE A 432 20.17 3.71 4.17
N SER A 433 20.41 3.07 5.31
CA SER A 433 21.72 2.65 5.78
C SER A 433 22.30 1.57 4.87
N ASN A 434 23.62 1.46 4.90
CA ASN A 434 24.30 0.39 4.19
C ASN A 434 23.83 -1.00 4.70
N GLY A 435 23.70 -1.96 3.78
CA GLY A 435 23.24 -3.31 4.11
C GLY A 435 21.77 -3.42 4.50
N ALA A 436 20.99 -2.34 4.44
CA ALA A 436 19.57 -2.34 4.78
C ALA A 436 18.73 -3.33 3.96
N PHE A 437 19.19 -3.72 2.77
CA PHE A 437 18.50 -4.65 1.86
C PHE A 437 19.31 -5.94 1.58
N TYR A 438 20.32 -6.24 2.42
CA TYR A 438 21.16 -7.43 2.24
C TYR A 438 20.34 -8.72 2.33
N GLN A 439 20.60 -9.74 1.52
CA GLN A 439 19.64 -10.84 1.29
C GLN A 439 19.87 -12.12 2.14
N TRP A 440 20.73 -12.07 3.15
CA TRP A 440 21.00 -13.24 4.01
C TRP A 440 20.08 -13.27 5.23
N ARG A 441 19.87 -14.48 5.79
CA ARG A 441 18.96 -14.74 6.94
C ARG A 441 19.28 -13.93 8.20
N GLU A 442 20.43 -13.27 8.24
CA GLU A 442 20.94 -12.41 9.32
C GLU A 442 20.84 -10.91 8.97
N SER A 443 20.17 -10.56 7.87
CA SER A 443 19.96 -9.17 7.50
C SER A 443 18.81 -8.55 8.29
N MET A 444 18.96 -7.28 8.66
CA MET A 444 17.92 -6.51 9.34
C MET A 444 16.61 -6.48 8.55
N TRP A 445 16.65 -6.52 7.21
CA TRP A 445 15.41 -6.62 6.43
C TRP A 445 14.68 -7.93 6.70
N TRP A 446 15.41 -9.04 6.71
CA TRP A 446 14.83 -10.37 6.93
C TRP A 446 14.18 -10.48 8.30
N GLU A 447 14.93 -10.12 9.33
CA GLU A 447 14.50 -10.24 10.72
C GLU A 447 13.42 -9.22 11.05
N ASP A 448 13.59 -7.97 10.63
CA ASP A 448 12.71 -6.90 11.11
C ASP A 448 11.52 -6.65 10.20
N VAL A 449 11.76 -6.48 8.90
CA VAL A 449 10.68 -6.27 7.91
C VAL A 449 9.97 -7.59 7.62
N GLY A 450 10.72 -8.65 7.34
CA GLY A 450 10.19 -9.99 7.10
C GLY A 450 9.54 -10.60 8.36
N GLY A 451 10.12 -10.35 9.53
CA GLY A 451 9.51 -10.71 10.82
C GLY A 451 8.29 -9.88 11.17
N GLY A 452 8.22 -8.64 10.68
CA GLY A 452 7.18 -7.68 10.99
C GLY A 452 7.39 -6.98 12.34
N THR A 453 8.58 -7.11 12.94
CA THR A 453 8.93 -6.53 14.24
C THR A 453 8.79 -5.01 14.25
N VAL A 454 8.89 -4.33 13.11
CA VAL A 454 8.72 -2.87 12.97
C VAL A 454 7.33 -2.38 13.39
N PHE A 455 6.29 -3.21 13.32
CA PHE A 455 4.99 -2.84 13.89
C PHE A 455 5.00 -2.83 15.42
N HIS A 456 5.97 -3.53 16.02
CA HIS A 456 6.15 -3.73 17.46
C HIS A 456 7.25 -2.83 18.04
N ASP A 457 8.33 -2.59 17.29
CA ASP A 457 9.43 -1.70 17.64
C ASP A 457 9.59 -0.57 16.61
N PRO A 458 9.03 0.61 16.89
CA PRO A 458 9.09 1.77 15.99
C PRO A 458 10.42 2.54 16.11
N GLU A 459 11.34 2.14 16.99
CA GLU A 459 12.70 2.71 17.04
C GLU A 459 13.59 2.15 15.91
N TRP A 460 13.11 1.10 15.25
CA TRP A 460 13.75 0.56 14.07
C TRP A 460 13.64 1.51 12.88
N ALA A 461 14.78 2.03 12.42
CA ALA A 461 14.91 2.65 11.11
C ALA A 461 16.33 2.43 10.56
N PRO A 462 16.53 1.57 9.54
CA PRO A 462 17.82 1.39 8.90
C PRO A 462 18.08 2.58 7.96
N VAL A 463 18.18 3.77 8.52
CA VAL A 463 18.36 5.03 7.82
C VAL A 463 19.57 5.79 8.33
N GLN A 464 20.18 6.57 7.45
CA GLN A 464 21.36 7.39 7.71
C GLN A 464 21.16 8.78 7.09
N PRO A 465 21.90 9.81 7.55
CA PRO A 465 21.87 11.13 6.92
C PRO A 465 22.13 11.05 5.42
N TYR A 466 21.28 11.69 4.63
CA TYR A 466 21.46 11.73 3.19
C TYR A 466 22.68 12.58 2.81
N VAL A 467 23.57 12.03 1.97
CA VAL A 467 24.72 12.76 1.42
C VAL A 467 24.45 13.11 -0.04
N LYS A 468 24.22 14.41 -0.31
CA LYS A 468 23.91 14.91 -1.65
C LYS A 468 25.01 14.56 -2.66
N GLY A 469 24.60 13.97 -3.78
CA GLY A 469 25.51 13.60 -4.87
C GLY A 469 26.18 12.23 -4.71
N LYS A 470 25.85 11.47 -3.66
CA LYS A 470 26.15 10.05 -3.54
C LYS A 470 24.88 9.22 -3.80
N VAL A 471 25.03 8.02 -4.35
CA VAL A 471 23.96 7.01 -4.35
C VAL A 471 23.81 6.55 -2.90
N SER A 472 22.62 6.65 -2.32
CA SER A 472 22.43 6.50 -0.87
C SER A 472 22.69 5.08 -0.34
N TRP A 473 22.87 4.09 -1.21
CA TRP A 473 23.12 2.69 -0.85
C TRP A 473 24.46 2.10 -1.35
N HIS A 474 25.29 2.85 -2.11
CA HIS A 474 26.60 2.36 -2.54
C HIS A 474 27.75 2.92 -1.69
N PHE A 475 28.60 1.99 -1.22
CA PHE A 475 29.86 2.25 -0.55
C PHE A 475 30.78 3.17 -1.36
N SER A 476 31.53 4.00 -0.66
CA SER A 476 32.95 4.20 -0.94
C SER A 476 33.66 4.38 0.40
N LEU A 477 34.74 3.61 0.59
CA LEU A 477 35.73 3.80 1.66
C LEU A 477 36.22 5.25 1.72
#